data_AF-A0A938TXQ8-F1
#
_entry.id   AF-A0A938TXQ8-F1
#
_cell.length_a   1.000
_cell.length_b   1.000
_cell.length_c   1.000
_cell.angle_alpha   90.00
_cell.angle_beta   90.00
_cell.angle_gamma   90.00
#
_symmetry.space_group_name_H-M   'P 1'
#
loop_
_entity.id
_entity.type
_entity.pdbx_description
1 polymer ?
#
loop_
_entity_poly.entity_id
_entity_poly.type
_entity_poly.pdbx_seq_one_letter_code
_entity_poly.pdbx_strand_id
1 'polypeptide(L)'
;MLKWLRRKEAKELNKQIDFKTFKPPDDPVFGNLLEEAVKGRVPVYFAAVPLTLVRPYDPEFHPENMPEGEKIVEAIMADWRAGRFRHLWVYPQQDYFVMADDYLTYAAALKGQPDFFPCWVLGEPRLPGVKDIQGPIRIEDVRRLLFGD
;
A
#
# COMPACT_ATOMS: atom_id res chain seq x y z
N MET A 1 22.77 -23.05 -3.45
CA MET A 1 22.51 -22.93 -4.91
C MET A 1 21.14 -22.28 -5.20
N LEU A 2 20.01 -22.81 -4.69
CA LEU A 2 18.67 -22.25 -4.94
C LEU A 2 18.42 -20.79 -4.47
N LYS A 3 19.02 -20.36 -3.35
CA LYS A 3 18.87 -18.97 -2.85
C LYS A 3 19.54 -17.93 -3.75
N TRP A 4 20.59 -18.31 -4.48
CA TRP A 4 21.33 -17.42 -5.36
C TRP A 4 20.60 -17.23 -6.69
N LEU A 5 20.04 -18.32 -7.25
CA LEU A 5 19.18 -18.29 -8.44
C LEU A 5 17.94 -17.39 -8.23
N ARG A 6 17.20 -17.56 -7.12
CA ARG A 6 16.05 -16.70 -6.80
C ARG A 6 16.39 -15.21 -6.65
N ARG A 7 17.56 -14.88 -6.10
CA ARG A 7 18.04 -13.49 -6.01
C ARG A 7 18.43 -12.90 -7.36
N LYS A 8 18.94 -13.73 -8.28
CA LYS A 8 19.32 -13.32 -9.62
C LYS A 8 18.10 -13.12 -10.51
N GLU A 9 17.12 -14.01 -10.43
CA GLU A 9 15.81 -13.89 -11.11
C GLU A 9 15.04 -12.65 -10.63
N ALA A 10 14.96 -12.41 -9.32
CA ALA A 10 14.32 -11.20 -8.79
C ALA A 10 15.04 -9.91 -9.23
N LYS A 11 16.37 -9.93 -9.35
CA LYS A 11 17.16 -8.78 -9.85
C LYS A 11 16.95 -8.52 -11.34
N GLU A 12 16.79 -9.57 -12.14
CA GLU A 12 16.55 -9.43 -13.58
C GLU A 12 15.09 -9.09 -13.91
N LEU A 13 14.12 -9.59 -13.13
CA LEU A 13 12.74 -9.08 -13.16
C LEU A 13 12.70 -7.56 -12.90
N ASN A 14 13.44 -7.09 -11.90
CA ASN A 14 13.56 -5.65 -11.60
C ASN A 14 14.21 -4.81 -12.71
N LYS A 15 14.91 -5.42 -13.69
CA LYS A 15 15.51 -4.70 -14.81
C LYS A 15 14.61 -4.62 -16.05
N GLN A 16 13.62 -5.50 -16.17
CA GLN A 16 12.71 -5.56 -17.32
C GLN A 16 11.35 -4.90 -17.07
N ILE A 17 10.98 -4.71 -15.81
CA ILE A 17 9.74 -4.03 -15.43
C ILE A 17 9.97 -2.52 -15.48
N ASP A 18 9.34 -1.84 -16.44
CA ASP A 18 9.23 -0.38 -16.40
C ASP A 18 8.19 0.00 -15.32
N PHE A 19 8.67 0.25 -14.10
CA PHE A 19 7.82 0.67 -12.99
C PHE A 19 7.05 1.97 -13.27
N LYS A 20 7.44 2.78 -14.28
CA LYS A 20 6.65 3.96 -14.66
C LYS A 20 5.30 3.58 -15.26
N THR A 21 5.20 2.43 -15.91
CA THR A 21 3.94 1.95 -16.50
C THR A 21 2.90 1.60 -15.44
N PHE A 22 3.34 1.19 -14.25
CA PHE A 22 2.47 0.85 -13.12
C PHE A 22 2.22 2.02 -12.17
N LYS A 23 2.75 3.21 -12.47
CA LYS A 23 2.53 4.38 -11.63
C LYS A 23 1.06 4.80 -11.74
N PRO A 24 0.29 4.82 -10.63
CA PRO A 24 -1.07 5.32 -10.65
C PRO A 24 -1.12 6.83 -10.95
N PRO A 25 -2.30 7.35 -11.32
CA PRO A 25 -2.53 8.79 -11.41
C PRO A 25 -2.18 9.50 -10.10
N ASP A 26 -1.74 10.76 -10.23
CA ASP A 26 -1.41 11.57 -9.07
C ASP A 26 -2.70 11.98 -8.33
N ASP A 27 -2.84 11.54 -7.08
CA ASP A 27 -3.89 11.98 -6.17
C ASP A 27 -3.41 13.24 -5.39
N PRO A 28 -3.98 14.43 -5.67
CA PRO A 28 -3.56 15.66 -5.00
C PRO A 28 -3.93 15.70 -3.52
N VAL A 29 -5.00 15.01 -3.11
CA VAL A 29 -5.41 14.93 -1.70
C VAL A 29 -4.41 14.08 -0.94
N PHE A 30 -4.10 12.90 -1.47
CA PHE A 30 -3.10 12.01 -0.90
C PHE A 30 -1.72 12.68 -0.79
N GLY A 31 -1.27 13.33 -1.87
CA GLY A 31 0.00 14.06 -1.89
C GLY A 31 0.07 15.16 -0.82
N ASN A 32 -0.98 15.96 -0.70
CA ASN A 32 -1.07 17.00 0.34
C ASN A 32 -1.09 16.41 1.75
N LEU A 33 -1.84 15.32 1.99
CA LEU A 33 -1.89 14.67 3.29
C LEU A 33 -0.54 14.07 3.71
N LEU A 34 0.20 13.47 2.77
CA LEU A 34 1.56 13.00 3.02
C LEU A 34 2.50 14.16 3.40
N GLU A 35 2.44 15.26 2.66
CA GLU A 35 3.27 16.43 2.94
C GLU A 35 2.97 17.01 4.33
N GLU A 36 1.70 17.14 4.68
CA GLU A 36 1.27 17.64 5.99
C GLU A 36 1.56 16.63 7.12
N ALA A 37 1.59 15.32 6.85
CA ALA A 37 2.03 14.30 7.81
C ALA A 37 3.53 14.43 8.12
N VAL A 38 4.36 14.67 7.11
CA VAL A 38 5.82 14.90 7.28
C VAL A 38 6.12 16.19 8.07
N LYS A 39 5.20 17.16 8.02
CA LYS A 39 5.22 18.39 8.84
C LYS A 39 4.60 18.21 10.23
N GLY A 40 4.04 17.04 10.54
CA GLY A 40 3.39 16.74 11.82
C GLY A 40 2.01 17.37 12.00
N ARG A 41 1.36 17.83 10.92
CA ARG A 41 0.03 18.45 10.97
C ARG A 41 -1.10 17.46 10.71
N VAL A 42 -0.82 16.38 9.98
CA VAL A 42 -1.72 15.24 9.82
C VAL A 42 -1.20 14.08 10.68
N PRO A 43 -2.00 13.55 11.62
CA PRO A 43 -1.58 12.40 12.41
C PRO A 43 -1.57 11.13 11.55
N VAL A 44 -0.60 10.25 11.76
CA VAL A 44 -0.52 8.96 11.07
C VAL A 44 -0.77 7.84 12.06
N TYR A 45 -1.66 6.92 11.72
CA TYR A 45 -1.97 5.74 12.53
C TYR A 45 -1.64 4.47 11.76
N PHE A 46 -1.38 3.40 12.48
CA PHE A 46 -1.49 2.05 11.94
C PHE A 46 -2.86 1.49 12.30
N ALA A 47 -3.50 0.77 11.40
CA ALA A 47 -4.75 0.08 11.70
C ALA A 47 -4.99 -1.13 10.78
N ALA A 48 -5.75 -2.10 11.29
CA ALA A 48 -6.34 -3.16 10.49
C ALA A 48 -7.69 -2.67 9.92
N VAL A 49 -7.71 -2.34 8.63
CA VAL A 49 -8.87 -1.77 7.94
C VAL A 49 -9.64 -2.88 7.21
N PRO A 50 -10.97 -3.00 7.36
CA PRO A 50 -11.76 -3.93 6.55
C PRO A 50 -11.52 -3.68 5.06
N LEU A 51 -11.17 -4.71 4.29
CA LEU A 51 -10.89 -4.55 2.86
C LEU A 51 -12.11 -3.98 2.11
N THR A 52 -13.32 -4.30 2.58
CA THR A 52 -14.58 -3.78 2.05
C THR A 52 -14.73 -2.26 2.20
N LEU A 53 -13.95 -1.60 3.05
CA LEU A 53 -13.92 -0.15 3.22
C LEU A 53 -12.81 0.54 2.41
N VAL A 54 -11.91 -0.21 1.76
CA VAL A 54 -10.83 0.39 0.96
C VAL A 54 -11.31 0.59 -0.47
N ARG A 55 -11.03 1.76 -1.04
CA ARG A 55 -11.33 2.13 -2.43
C ARG A 55 -10.07 2.70 -3.09
N PRO A 56 -9.76 2.33 -4.34
CA PRO A 56 -8.72 3.01 -5.09
C PRO A 56 -9.15 4.44 -5.43
N TYR A 57 -8.20 5.37 -5.50
CA TYR A 57 -8.42 6.74 -5.97
C TYR A 57 -8.94 6.80 -7.41
N ASP A 58 -8.33 6.01 -8.31
CA ASP A 58 -8.75 5.79 -9.68
C ASP A 58 -9.23 4.33 -9.82
N PRO A 59 -10.54 4.07 -9.80
CA PRO A 59 -11.07 2.72 -9.90
C PRO A 59 -10.83 2.06 -11.27
N GLU A 60 -10.51 2.82 -12.32
CA GLU A 60 -10.29 2.31 -13.67
C GLU A 60 -8.79 1.97 -13.91
N PHE A 61 -7.91 2.36 -13.00
CA PHE A 61 -6.49 2.05 -13.09
C PHE A 61 -6.20 0.63 -12.60
N HIS A 62 -6.07 -0.31 -13.55
CA HIS A 62 -5.85 -1.74 -13.29
C HIS A 62 -4.44 -2.20 -13.73
N PRO A 63 -3.38 -1.89 -12.96
CA PRO A 63 -2.01 -2.26 -13.31
C PRO A 63 -1.78 -3.79 -13.34
N GLU A 64 -2.61 -4.57 -12.66
CA GLU A 64 -2.59 -6.03 -12.69
C GLU A 64 -2.92 -6.61 -14.07
N ASN A 65 -3.67 -5.87 -14.90
CA ASN A 65 -4.05 -6.28 -16.25
C ASN A 65 -3.02 -5.85 -17.31
N MET A 66 -2.02 -5.06 -16.92
CA MET A 66 -0.93 -4.65 -17.80
C MET A 66 0.08 -5.78 -17.99
N PRO A 67 0.93 -5.74 -19.04
CA PRO A 67 2.07 -6.65 -19.16
C PRO A 67 2.83 -6.75 -17.84
N GLU A 68 3.22 -7.95 -17.43
CA GLU A 68 3.90 -8.24 -16.14
C GLU A 68 3.10 -7.98 -14.85
N GLY A 69 1.95 -7.29 -14.90
CA GLY A 69 1.14 -6.94 -13.73
C GLY A 69 0.75 -8.15 -12.87
N GLU A 70 0.17 -9.18 -13.50
CA GLU A 70 -0.21 -10.42 -12.81
C GLU A 70 0.98 -11.11 -12.14
N LYS A 71 2.15 -11.12 -12.79
CA LYS A 71 3.37 -11.73 -12.20
C LYS A 71 3.81 -11.00 -10.95
N ILE A 72 3.66 -9.67 -10.91
CA ILE A 72 3.98 -8.86 -9.74
C ILE A 72 2.97 -9.16 -8.61
N VAL A 73 1.67 -9.24 -8.93
CA VAL A 73 0.63 -9.63 -7.97
C VAL A 73 0.93 -11.01 -7.36
N GLU A 74 1.28 -12.00 -8.18
CA GLU A 74 1.67 -13.33 -7.69
C GLU A 74 2.91 -13.30 -6.79
N ALA A 75 3.90 -12.47 -7.13
CA ALA A 75 5.09 -12.29 -6.31
C ALA A 75 4.76 -11.66 -4.94
N ILE A 76 3.86 -10.66 -4.90
CA ILE A 76 3.37 -10.05 -3.65
C ILE A 76 2.66 -11.10 -2.79
N MET A 77 1.76 -11.89 -3.37
CA MET A 77 1.08 -12.96 -2.63
C MET A 77 2.07 -14.03 -2.13
N ALA A 78 3.12 -14.34 -2.89
CA ALA A 78 4.17 -15.25 -2.45
C ALA A 78 4.99 -14.69 -1.28
N ASP A 79 5.25 -13.38 -1.25
CA ASP A 79 5.87 -12.68 -0.12
C ASP A 79 5.01 -12.77 1.14
N TRP A 80 3.69 -12.59 1.03
CA TRP A 80 2.76 -12.71 2.16
C TRP A 80 2.74 -14.12 2.76
N ARG A 81 2.71 -15.16 1.92
CA ARG A 81 2.83 -16.56 2.37
C ARG A 81 4.15 -16.83 3.11
N ALA A 82 5.17 -16.03 2.85
CA ALA A 82 6.46 -16.10 3.51
C ALA A 82 6.60 -15.12 4.70
N GLY A 83 5.50 -14.50 5.15
CA GLY A 83 5.46 -13.59 6.29
C GLY A 83 6.00 -12.19 6.01
N ARG A 84 6.25 -11.83 4.74
CA ARG A 84 6.69 -10.49 4.34
C ARG A 84 5.50 -9.68 3.86
N PHE A 85 4.89 -8.93 4.76
CA PHE A 85 3.72 -8.12 4.45
C PHE A 85 4.13 -6.71 4.03
N ARG A 86 3.35 -6.16 3.10
CA ARG A 86 3.38 -4.74 2.72
C ARG A 86 2.17 -4.06 3.32
N HIS A 87 2.27 -2.77 3.56
CA HIS A 87 1.20 -1.94 4.09
C HIS A 87 0.71 -1.01 2.99
N LEU A 88 -0.60 -0.76 2.95
CA LEU A 88 -1.15 0.30 2.11
C LEU A 88 -1.17 1.62 2.87
N TRP A 89 -0.91 2.71 2.17
CA TRP A 89 -1.24 4.03 2.68
C TRP A 89 -2.67 4.38 2.27
N VAL A 90 -3.46 4.81 3.23
CA VAL A 90 -4.85 5.19 3.02
C VAL A 90 -5.20 6.49 3.75
N TYR A 91 -6.26 7.16 3.32
CA TYR A 91 -6.86 8.27 4.06
C TYR A 91 -8.37 8.11 4.15
N PRO A 92 -9.01 8.56 5.24
CA PRO A 92 -10.46 8.49 5.38
C PRO A 92 -11.15 9.50 4.46
N GLN A 93 -12.18 9.06 3.77
CA GLN A 93 -13.10 9.91 3.00
C GLN A 93 -14.52 9.48 3.29
N GLN A 94 -15.29 10.37 3.94
CA GLN A 94 -16.68 10.13 4.33
C GLN A 94 -16.89 8.81 5.09
N ASP A 95 -17.28 7.74 4.40
CA ASP A 95 -17.61 6.41 4.91
C ASP A 95 -16.68 5.29 4.43
N TYR A 96 -15.58 5.63 3.74
CA TYR A 96 -14.56 4.67 3.28
C TYR A 96 -13.14 5.22 3.43
N PHE A 97 -12.15 4.41 3.08
CA PHE A 97 -10.74 4.78 2.99
C PHE A 97 -10.29 4.78 1.53
N VAL A 98 -9.59 5.81 1.10
CA VAL A 98 -8.98 5.88 -0.23
C VAL A 98 -7.54 5.43 -0.16
N MET A 99 -7.12 4.59 -1.10
CA MET A 99 -5.72 4.24 -1.38
C MET A 99 -5.31 4.81 -2.74
N ALA A 100 -4.07 5.30 -2.86
CA ALA A 100 -3.61 6.00 -4.06
C ALA A 100 -2.22 5.61 -4.56
N ASP A 101 -1.48 4.74 -3.86
CA ASP A 101 -0.08 4.43 -4.17
C ASP A 101 0.14 3.03 -4.76
N ASP A 102 -0.17 1.97 -4.02
CA ASP A 102 0.27 0.61 -4.32
C ASP A 102 -0.88 -0.27 -4.82
N TYR A 103 -1.31 0.03 -6.05
CA TYR A 103 -2.44 -0.64 -6.71
C TYR A 103 -2.20 -2.14 -6.93
N LEU A 104 -0.95 -2.56 -7.16
CA LEU A 104 -0.61 -3.98 -7.31
C LEU A 104 -0.74 -4.73 -5.97
N THR A 105 -0.37 -4.09 -4.85
CA THR A 105 -0.64 -4.62 -3.50
C THR A 105 -2.15 -4.69 -3.22
N TYR A 106 -2.92 -3.67 -3.63
CA TYR A 106 -4.38 -3.71 -3.50
C TYR A 106 -5.01 -4.81 -4.36
N ALA A 107 -4.58 -5.00 -5.60
CA ALA A 107 -5.03 -6.10 -6.46
C ALA A 107 -4.71 -7.47 -5.86
N ALA A 108 -3.52 -7.63 -5.26
CA ALA A 108 -3.16 -8.83 -4.51
C ALA A 108 -4.10 -9.06 -3.31
N ALA A 109 -4.51 -7.99 -2.62
CA ALA A 109 -5.44 -8.06 -1.49
C ALA A 109 -6.82 -8.52 -1.97
N LEU A 110 -7.33 -7.96 -3.07
CA LEU A 110 -8.59 -8.38 -3.68
C LEU A 110 -8.57 -9.87 -4.10
N LYS A 111 -7.45 -10.37 -4.64
CA LYS A 111 -7.29 -11.79 -5.00
C LYS A 111 -7.19 -12.69 -3.78
N GLY A 112 -6.54 -12.23 -2.72
CA GLY A 112 -6.38 -12.97 -1.46
C GLY A 112 -7.60 -12.94 -0.54
N GLN A 113 -8.50 -11.95 -0.72
CA GLN A 113 -9.70 -11.71 0.07
C GLN A 113 -9.51 -11.78 1.60
N PRO A 114 -8.51 -11.09 2.19
CA PRO A 114 -8.45 -10.98 3.64
C PRO A 114 -9.61 -10.10 4.14
N ASP A 115 -10.16 -10.45 5.31
CA ASP A 115 -11.18 -9.63 5.97
C ASP A 115 -10.66 -8.22 6.31
N PHE A 116 -9.38 -8.16 6.71
CA PHE A 116 -8.69 -6.93 7.12
C PHE A 116 -7.35 -6.79 6.42
N PHE A 117 -6.98 -5.57 6.07
CA PHE A 117 -5.69 -5.21 5.52
C PHE A 117 -4.95 -4.25 6.47
N PRO A 118 -3.65 -4.49 6.76
CA PRO A 118 -2.89 -3.60 7.61
C PRO A 118 -2.48 -2.34 6.83
N CYS A 119 -2.87 -1.17 7.32
CA CYS A 119 -2.70 0.11 6.63
C CYS A 119 -2.03 1.17 7.51
N TRP A 120 -1.28 2.05 6.86
CA TRP A 120 -0.94 3.37 7.37
C TRP A 120 -2.06 4.34 7.01
N VAL A 121 -2.67 4.96 8.01
CA VAL A 121 -3.82 5.86 7.83
C VAL A 121 -3.37 7.31 8.04
N LEU A 122 -3.52 8.12 7.00
CA LEU A 122 -3.32 9.57 7.03
C LEU A 122 -4.58 10.23 7.61
N GLY A 123 -4.56 10.53 8.91
CA GLY A 123 -5.73 10.99 9.67
C GLY A 123 -6.26 9.92 10.63
N GLU A 124 -7.29 10.27 11.40
CA GLU A 124 -7.83 9.35 12.42
C GLU A 124 -8.71 8.24 11.81
N PRO A 125 -8.44 6.95 12.11
CA PRO A 125 -9.23 5.84 11.59
C PRO A 125 -10.52 5.62 12.40
N ARG A 126 -11.49 6.53 12.24
CA ARG A 126 -12.76 6.52 13.02
C ARG A 126 -13.89 5.68 12.40
N LEU A 127 -13.68 5.08 11.23
CA LEU A 127 -14.73 4.33 10.55
C LEU A 127 -15.08 3.03 11.31
N PRO A 128 -16.38 2.66 11.39
CA PRO A 128 -16.80 1.46 12.08
C PRO A 128 -16.10 0.20 11.56
N GLY A 129 -15.74 -0.70 12.49
CA GLY A 129 -15.14 -1.98 12.15
C GLY A 129 -13.62 -1.95 11.95
N VAL A 130 -12.97 -0.79 11.94
CA VAL A 130 -11.51 -0.70 11.98
C VAL A 130 -10.98 -1.24 13.32
N LYS A 131 -9.91 -2.03 13.27
CA LYS A 131 -9.31 -2.72 14.43
C LYS A 131 -7.83 -2.38 14.59
N ASP A 132 -7.27 -2.79 15.73
CA ASP A 132 -5.84 -2.75 16.02
C ASP A 132 -5.21 -1.37 15.76
N ILE A 133 -5.96 -0.31 16.09
CA ILE A 133 -5.55 1.08 15.90
C ILE A 133 -4.36 1.37 16.83
N GLN A 134 -3.24 1.79 16.25
CA GLN A 134 -2.04 2.20 16.95
C GLN A 134 -1.61 3.58 16.49
N GLY A 135 -1.28 4.45 17.44
CA GLY A 135 -0.79 5.79 17.17
C GLY A 135 -1.60 6.90 17.85
N PRO A 136 -1.42 8.16 17.42
CA PRO A 136 -0.63 8.54 16.25
C PRO A 136 0.87 8.24 16.44
N ILE A 137 1.55 7.79 15.40
CA ILE A 137 2.99 7.52 15.45
C ILE A 137 3.77 8.85 15.50
N ARG A 138 5.04 8.78 15.94
CA ARG A 138 5.89 9.98 16.01
C ARG A 138 6.25 10.45 14.61
N ILE A 139 6.47 11.75 14.46
CA ILE A 139 6.84 12.38 13.19
C ILE A 139 8.14 11.81 12.61
N GLU A 140 9.10 11.43 13.47
CA GLU A 140 10.34 10.80 13.04
C GLU A 140 10.10 9.42 12.43
N ASP A 141 9.12 8.67 12.96
CA ASP A 141 8.75 7.36 12.42
C ASP A 141 8.00 7.51 11.09
N VAL A 142 7.17 8.55 10.91
CA VAL A 142 6.56 8.88 9.60
C VAL A 142 7.63 9.13 8.55
N ARG A 143 8.65 9.95 8.88
CA ARG A 143 9.76 10.26 7.97
C ARG A 143 10.57 9.00 7.63
N ARG A 144 10.87 8.16 8.62
CA ARG A 144 11.56 6.87 8.39
C ARG A 144 10.76 5.97 7.45
N LEU A 145 9.44 5.89 7.61
CA LEU A 145 8.59 5.06 6.76
C LEU A 145 8.55 5.54 5.31
N LEU A 146 8.56 6.85 5.07
CA LEU A 146 8.46 7.43 3.73
C LEU A 146 9.82 7.56 3.01
N PHE A 147 10.89 7.84 3.75
CA PHE A 147 12.20 8.17 3.17
C PHE A 147 13.30 7.15 3.47
N GLY A 148 13.14 6.28 4.47
CA GLY A 148 14.10 5.23 4.80
C GLY A 148 15.30 5.66 5.66
N ASP A 149 15.22 6.81 6.33
CA ASP A 149 16.28 7.36 7.21
C ASP A 149 16.29 6.79 8.66
#